data_AF-A0A7K2VHZ0-F1
#
_entry.id   AF-A0A7K2VHZ0-F1
#
_cell.length_a   1.000
_cell.length_b   1.000
_cell.length_c   1.000
_cell.angle_alpha   90.00
_cell.angle_beta   90.00
_cell.angle_gamma   90.00
#
_symmetry.space_group_name_H-M   'P 1'
#
loop_
_entity.id
_entity.type
_entity.pdbx_description
1 polymer ?
#
loop_
_entity_poly.entity_id
_entity_poly.type
_entity_poly.pdbx_seq_one_letter_code
_entity_poly.pdbx_strand_id
1 'polypeptide(L)'
;VDGWAALYDASGAVVAAAPEWAGRRAARLTADVERLRERPAPASSVVAAPDTEDRIELHSLGTGRRPRAALAVGTASAPGTAERYAVHSAIALLTLTTERSRSLHAAEQRVGAAVLRMLLAGEPDHARAVAGDLYGGLLDAPFRLLVAESAPRQGTDGDPLDALAEAAESAAARSGEAVLVVPERDRLVVLATDGGAAVTACTAYASALEAARLVPESKGGDDEALVVGLSAPAGPIAAASAYRQAEQALSVARRRGRVLVEHEHVAAGSVLPLLADDAVRAFADGLLRALRDHDATGRGDLVASLRAWLSRHGQWDAAAADLGVHRHTLRYRMRRVEEILGRSLDDPDVRMELWLALKATSGE
;
A
#
# COMPACT_ATOMS: atom_id res chain seq x y z
N VAL A 1 15.82 -23.96 -38.14
CA VAL A 1 16.09 -25.00 -37.13
C VAL A 1 14.96 -26.00 -37.26
N ASP A 2 15.27 -27.25 -37.57
CA ASP A 2 14.24 -28.30 -37.63
C ASP A 2 13.91 -28.72 -36.19
N GLY A 3 13.02 -27.95 -35.57
CA GLY A 3 12.82 -27.97 -34.13
C GLY A 3 11.84 -26.89 -33.67
N TRP A 4 11.83 -26.65 -32.36
CA TRP A 4 10.93 -25.70 -31.72
C TRP A 4 11.65 -24.83 -30.70
N ALA A 5 11.08 -23.68 -30.39
CA ALA A 5 11.58 -22.78 -29.36
C ALA A 5 10.44 -22.26 -28.48
N ALA A 6 10.74 -21.97 -27.23
CA ALA A 6 9.80 -21.33 -26.31
C ALA A 6 10.51 -20.33 -25.39
N LEU A 7 9.91 -19.16 -25.24
CA LEU A 7 10.34 -18.10 -24.35
C LEU A 7 9.56 -18.19 -23.04
N TYR A 8 10.27 -18.04 -21.92
CA TYR A 8 9.70 -18.02 -20.57
C TYR A 8 9.95 -16.68 -19.91
N ASP A 9 9.00 -16.22 -19.10
CA ASP A 9 9.11 -14.98 -18.32
C ASP A 9 9.71 -15.21 -16.91
N ALA A 10 9.56 -14.18 -16.06
CA ALA A 10 10.08 -14.17 -14.70
C ALA A 10 9.30 -15.04 -13.71
N SER A 11 8.16 -15.60 -14.12
CA SER A 11 7.40 -16.58 -13.35
C SER A 11 7.68 -18.02 -13.81
N GLY A 12 8.36 -18.21 -14.94
CA GLY A 12 8.50 -19.53 -15.57
C GLY A 12 7.31 -19.92 -16.44
N ALA A 13 6.41 -18.96 -16.72
CA ALA A 13 5.32 -19.14 -17.67
C ALA A 13 5.83 -18.96 -19.11
N VAL A 14 5.23 -19.71 -20.05
CA VAL A 14 5.57 -19.64 -21.47
C VAL A 14 4.90 -18.41 -22.09
N VAL A 15 5.70 -17.45 -22.52
CA VAL A 15 5.24 -16.17 -23.10
C VAL A 15 5.05 -16.28 -24.62
N ALA A 16 5.87 -17.11 -25.26
CA ALA A 16 5.81 -17.35 -26.70
C ALA A 16 6.39 -18.73 -27.01
N ALA A 17 5.83 -19.41 -28.02
CA ALA A 17 6.36 -20.67 -28.51
C ALA A 17 6.20 -20.77 -30.04
N ALA A 18 7.16 -21.40 -30.69
CA ALA A 18 7.14 -21.64 -32.12
C ALA A 18 7.69 -23.04 -32.43
N PRO A 19 6.97 -23.86 -33.21
CA PRO A 19 5.60 -23.64 -33.71
C PRO A 19 4.56 -23.69 -32.57
N GLU A 20 3.30 -23.29 -32.82
CA GLU A 20 2.26 -23.17 -31.76
C GLU A 20 2.08 -24.43 -30.90
N TRP A 21 2.25 -25.62 -31.50
CA TRP A 21 2.15 -26.89 -30.77
C TRP A 21 3.18 -27.04 -29.64
N ALA A 22 4.31 -26.32 -29.73
CA ALA A 22 5.39 -26.38 -28.76
C ALA A 22 5.01 -25.77 -27.40
N GLY A 23 3.98 -24.92 -27.33
CA GLY A 23 3.54 -24.32 -26.07
C GLY A 23 3.16 -25.36 -25.01
N ARG A 24 2.43 -26.42 -25.39
CA ARG A 24 2.07 -27.52 -24.46
C ARG A 24 3.27 -28.29 -23.94
N ARG A 25 4.33 -28.37 -24.76
CA ARG A 25 5.55 -29.08 -24.41
C ARG A 25 6.45 -28.22 -23.52
N ALA A 26 6.56 -26.95 -23.84
CA ALA A 26 7.24 -25.94 -23.05
C ALA A 26 6.66 -25.83 -21.63
N ALA A 27 5.33 -25.90 -21.48
CA ALA A 27 4.68 -25.89 -20.17
C ALA A 27 5.14 -27.03 -19.23
N ARG A 28 5.68 -28.14 -19.75
CA ARG A 28 6.22 -29.25 -18.93
C ARG A 28 7.62 -28.97 -18.39
N LEU A 29 8.32 -27.96 -18.91
CA LEU A 29 9.71 -27.63 -18.57
C LEU A 29 9.82 -26.49 -17.53
N THR A 30 8.71 -25.99 -17.01
CA THR A 30 8.70 -24.86 -16.05
C THR A 30 9.62 -25.11 -14.86
N ALA A 31 9.58 -26.30 -14.26
CA ALA A 31 10.45 -26.64 -13.13
C ALA A 31 11.95 -26.66 -13.51
N ASP A 32 12.30 -27.05 -14.73
CA ASP A 32 13.69 -27.01 -15.21
C ASP A 32 14.16 -25.57 -15.43
N VAL A 33 13.28 -24.72 -15.96
CA VAL A 33 13.53 -23.28 -16.16
C VAL A 33 13.72 -22.58 -14.82
N GLU A 34 12.90 -22.88 -13.82
CA GLU A 34 13.05 -22.33 -12.47
C GLU A 34 14.42 -22.68 -11.87
N ARG A 35 14.85 -23.95 -11.97
CA ARG A 35 16.18 -24.38 -11.52
C ARG A 35 17.32 -23.67 -12.25
N LEU A 36 17.20 -23.47 -13.57
CA LEU A 36 18.21 -22.74 -14.34
C LEU A 36 18.37 -21.30 -13.84
N ARG A 37 17.28 -20.67 -13.38
CA ARG A 37 17.26 -19.26 -12.95
C ARG A 37 17.89 -19.00 -11.59
N GLU A 38 18.15 -20.03 -10.81
CA GLU A 38 18.95 -19.93 -9.58
C GLU A 38 20.44 -19.67 -9.88
N ARG A 39 20.87 -19.89 -11.13
CA ARG A 39 22.24 -19.69 -11.58
C ARG A 39 22.43 -18.28 -12.17
N PRO A 40 23.58 -17.63 -11.92
CA PRO A 40 23.89 -16.35 -12.56
C PRO A 40 23.97 -16.51 -14.07
N ALA A 41 23.40 -15.56 -14.81
CA ALA A 41 23.48 -15.55 -16.27
C ALA A 41 24.89 -15.09 -16.74
N PRO A 42 25.39 -15.59 -17.88
CA PRO A 42 24.77 -16.57 -18.76
C PRO A 42 24.90 -18.02 -18.24
N ALA A 43 23.81 -18.76 -18.24
CA ALA A 43 23.73 -20.16 -17.89
C ALA A 43 22.94 -20.93 -18.95
N SER A 44 23.31 -22.18 -19.18
CA SER A 44 22.55 -23.12 -20.00
C SER A 44 22.46 -24.48 -19.34
N SER A 45 21.42 -25.24 -19.69
CA SER A 45 21.24 -26.62 -19.26
C SER A 45 20.58 -27.43 -20.36
N VAL A 46 21.00 -28.69 -20.52
CA VAL A 46 20.36 -29.63 -21.44
C VAL A 46 19.41 -30.49 -20.63
N VAL A 47 18.16 -30.57 -21.07
CA VAL A 47 17.12 -31.39 -20.44
C VAL A 47 16.73 -32.49 -21.42
N ALA A 48 16.62 -33.71 -20.91
CA ALA A 48 16.03 -34.82 -21.65
C ALA A 48 14.52 -34.85 -21.35
N ALA A 49 13.67 -34.79 -22.37
CA ALA A 49 12.24 -34.97 -22.17
C ALA A 49 11.90 -36.46 -22.14
N PRO A 50 11.20 -36.97 -21.11
CA PRO A 50 10.97 -38.40 -20.92
C PRO A 50 10.11 -39.05 -22.03
N ASP A 51 9.30 -38.27 -22.75
CA ASP A 51 8.33 -38.76 -23.73
C ASP A 51 8.77 -38.55 -25.19
N THR A 52 9.97 -38.01 -25.45
CA THR A 52 10.37 -37.56 -26.79
C THR A 52 11.87 -37.65 -27.02
N GLU A 53 12.28 -37.99 -28.24
CA GLU A 53 13.71 -38.08 -28.60
C GLU A 53 14.42 -36.72 -28.76
N ASP A 54 13.70 -35.59 -28.70
CA ASP A 54 14.35 -34.29 -28.89
C ASP A 54 15.27 -33.94 -27.72
N ARG A 55 16.43 -33.38 -28.07
CA ARG A 55 17.35 -32.73 -27.16
C ARG A 55 16.87 -31.31 -26.91
N ILE A 56 16.69 -30.94 -25.64
CA ILE A 56 16.18 -29.62 -25.25
C ILE A 56 17.30 -28.84 -24.56
N GLU A 57 17.65 -27.69 -25.11
CA GLU A 57 18.63 -26.77 -24.53
C GLU A 57 17.90 -25.55 -23.94
N LEU A 58 18.04 -25.34 -22.63
CA LEU A 58 17.56 -24.18 -21.92
C LEU A 58 18.70 -23.16 -21.78
N HIS A 59 18.39 -21.89 -21.99
CA HIS A 59 19.33 -20.79 -21.91
C HIS A 59 18.74 -19.66 -21.07
N SER A 60 19.48 -19.15 -20.10
CA SER A 60 19.08 -17.96 -19.35
C SER A 60 19.19 -16.72 -20.22
N LEU A 61 18.21 -15.81 -20.12
CA LEU A 61 18.25 -14.50 -20.77
C LEU A 61 18.46 -13.41 -19.71
N GLY A 62 19.45 -12.56 -19.92
CA GLY A 62 19.82 -11.46 -19.01
C GLY A 62 21.31 -11.45 -18.65
N THR A 63 21.72 -10.43 -17.91
CA THR A 63 23.13 -10.25 -17.47
C THR A 63 23.31 -10.31 -15.95
N GLY A 64 22.24 -10.61 -15.20
CA GLY A 64 22.22 -10.56 -13.74
C GLY A 64 22.42 -11.90 -13.02
N ARG A 65 22.56 -11.81 -11.69
CA ARG A 65 22.67 -12.96 -10.76
C ARG A 65 21.44 -13.87 -10.72
N ARG A 66 20.27 -13.37 -11.14
CA ARG A 66 19.02 -14.13 -11.25
C ARG A 66 18.34 -13.75 -12.58
N PRO A 67 18.56 -14.51 -13.66
CA PRO A 67 17.89 -14.27 -14.93
C PRO A 67 16.37 -14.37 -14.75
N ARG A 68 15.66 -13.43 -15.36
CA ARG A 68 14.20 -13.29 -15.28
C ARG A 68 13.49 -13.76 -16.55
N ALA A 69 14.21 -14.38 -17.46
CA ALA A 69 13.64 -15.01 -18.64
C ALA A 69 14.54 -16.17 -19.08
N ALA A 70 13.99 -17.11 -19.82
CA ALA A 70 14.73 -18.23 -20.38
C ALA A 70 14.24 -18.57 -21.80
N LEU A 71 15.11 -19.15 -22.61
CA LEU A 71 14.78 -19.68 -23.92
C LEU A 71 15.01 -21.19 -23.91
N ALA A 72 13.96 -21.96 -24.20
CA ALA A 72 14.09 -23.37 -24.56
C ALA A 72 14.20 -23.52 -26.06
N VAL A 73 15.09 -24.38 -26.51
CA VAL A 73 15.22 -24.80 -27.91
C VAL A 73 15.24 -26.32 -27.94
N GLY A 74 14.26 -26.94 -28.58
CA GLY A 74 14.19 -28.38 -28.77
C GLY A 74 14.50 -28.77 -30.21
N THR A 75 15.43 -29.71 -30.40
CA THR A 75 15.84 -30.22 -31.71
C THR A 75 15.93 -31.74 -31.69
N ALA A 76 15.64 -32.39 -32.83
CA ALA A 76 15.69 -33.85 -32.95
C ALA A 76 17.10 -34.45 -32.74
N SER A 77 18.15 -33.65 -32.95
CA SER A 77 19.54 -34.04 -32.74
C SER A 77 20.36 -32.85 -32.27
N ALA A 78 21.64 -33.07 -31.92
CA ALA A 78 22.52 -31.98 -31.51
C ALA A 78 22.65 -30.94 -32.64
N PRO A 79 22.39 -29.65 -32.38
CA PRO A 79 22.43 -28.62 -33.40
C PRO A 79 23.82 -28.54 -34.03
N GLY A 80 23.85 -28.47 -35.36
CA GLY A 80 25.05 -28.22 -36.13
C GLY A 80 25.57 -26.80 -35.92
N THR A 81 26.61 -26.43 -36.64
CA THR A 81 27.25 -25.11 -36.48
C THR A 81 26.29 -23.97 -36.84
N ALA A 82 25.50 -24.11 -37.91
CA ALA A 82 24.55 -23.10 -38.33
C ALA A 82 23.40 -22.91 -37.33
N GLU A 83 22.82 -23.99 -36.81
CA GLU A 83 21.76 -23.88 -35.79
C GLU A 83 22.30 -23.28 -34.49
N ARG A 84 23.52 -23.65 -34.07
CA ARG A 84 24.14 -23.04 -32.88
C ARG A 84 24.36 -21.55 -33.06
N TYR A 85 24.79 -21.08 -34.23
CA TYR A 85 24.90 -19.64 -34.50
C TYR A 85 23.54 -18.94 -34.41
N ALA A 86 22.48 -19.55 -34.96
CA ALA A 86 21.13 -19.00 -34.88
C ALA A 86 20.63 -18.90 -33.44
N VAL A 87 20.83 -19.95 -32.63
CA VAL A 87 20.45 -19.96 -31.20
C VAL A 87 21.23 -18.91 -30.40
N HIS A 88 22.55 -18.82 -30.57
CA HIS A 88 23.34 -17.78 -29.89
C HIS A 88 22.95 -16.36 -30.30
N SER A 89 22.64 -16.14 -31.58
CA SER A 89 22.18 -14.85 -32.08
C SER A 89 20.81 -14.49 -31.48
N ALA A 90 19.90 -15.44 -31.38
CA ALA A 90 18.60 -15.27 -30.73
C ALA A 90 18.76 -14.96 -29.23
N ILE A 91 19.62 -15.68 -28.51
CA ILE A 91 19.91 -15.42 -27.08
C ILE A 91 20.47 -14.02 -26.88
N ALA A 92 21.41 -13.59 -27.73
CA ALA A 92 22.00 -12.26 -27.64
C ALA A 92 20.96 -11.15 -27.89
N LEU A 93 20.13 -11.30 -28.94
CA LEU A 93 19.07 -10.34 -29.25
C LEU A 93 18.00 -10.29 -28.17
N LEU A 94 17.53 -11.45 -27.70
CA LEU A 94 16.54 -11.53 -26.62
C LEU A 94 17.09 -10.98 -25.30
N THR A 95 18.34 -11.27 -24.97
CA THR A 95 19.00 -10.69 -23.79
C THR A 95 19.10 -9.17 -23.92
N LEU A 96 19.50 -8.65 -25.08
CA LEU A 96 19.60 -7.21 -25.32
C LEU A 96 18.25 -6.52 -25.24
N THR A 97 17.20 -7.09 -25.84
CA THR A 97 15.85 -6.51 -25.78
C THR A 97 15.29 -6.55 -24.37
N THR A 98 15.45 -7.66 -23.64
CA THR A 98 15.02 -7.76 -22.23
C THR A 98 15.77 -6.77 -21.33
N GLU A 99 17.09 -6.64 -21.45
CA GLU A 99 17.87 -5.68 -20.66
C GLU A 99 17.56 -4.23 -21.04
N ARG A 100 17.33 -3.93 -22.33
CA ARG A 100 16.94 -2.59 -22.77
C ARG A 100 15.58 -2.19 -22.21
N SER A 101 14.58 -3.08 -22.30
CA SER A 101 13.26 -2.84 -21.72
C SER A 101 13.34 -2.64 -20.20
N ARG A 102 14.19 -3.42 -19.53
CA ARG A 102 14.41 -3.28 -18.08
C ARG A 102 15.09 -1.95 -17.72
N SER A 103 16.14 -1.58 -18.43
CA SER A 103 16.85 -0.33 -18.20
C SER A 103 15.95 0.87 -18.43
N LEU A 104 15.06 0.79 -19.42
CA LEU A 104 14.06 1.81 -19.68
C LEU A 104 13.05 1.90 -18.53
N HIS A 105 12.44 0.79 -18.14
CA HIS A 105 11.49 0.76 -17.03
C HIS A 105 12.12 1.23 -15.70
N ALA A 106 13.36 0.83 -15.41
CA ALA A 106 14.08 1.30 -14.23
C ALA A 106 14.48 2.79 -14.32
N ALA A 107 14.63 3.35 -15.52
CA ALA A 107 14.81 4.79 -15.70
C ALA A 107 13.48 5.53 -15.50
N GLU A 108 12.38 5.04 -16.07
CA GLU A 108 11.04 5.58 -15.90
C GLU A 108 10.61 5.60 -14.43
N GLN A 109 10.82 4.49 -13.69
CA GLN A 109 10.53 4.47 -12.25
C GLN A 109 11.39 5.48 -11.45
N ARG A 110 12.66 5.67 -11.83
CA ARG A 110 13.51 6.68 -11.18
C ARG A 110 13.03 8.10 -11.46
N VAL A 111 12.55 8.37 -12.67
CA VAL A 111 11.91 9.65 -13.02
C VAL A 111 10.63 9.84 -12.23
N GLY A 112 9.75 8.84 -12.18
CA GLY A 112 8.52 8.89 -11.40
C GLY A 112 8.76 9.16 -9.90
N ALA A 113 9.74 8.48 -9.30
CA ALA A 113 10.15 8.72 -7.92
C ALA A 113 10.72 10.14 -7.71
N ALA A 114 11.45 10.69 -8.68
CA ALA A 114 11.94 12.07 -8.63
C ALA A 114 10.80 13.09 -8.72
N VAL A 115 9.85 12.88 -9.64
CA VAL A 115 8.63 13.69 -9.81
C VAL A 115 7.82 13.71 -8.52
N LEU A 116 7.58 12.54 -7.92
CA LEU A 116 6.89 12.45 -6.63
C LEU A 116 7.62 13.25 -5.55
N ARG A 117 8.94 13.09 -5.39
CA ARG A 117 9.71 13.85 -4.39
C ARG A 117 9.61 15.37 -4.60
N MET A 118 9.67 15.85 -5.83
CA MET A 118 9.51 17.28 -6.15
C MET A 118 8.11 17.78 -5.80
N LEU A 119 7.07 17.02 -6.13
CA LEU A 119 5.69 17.35 -5.73
C LEU A 119 5.54 17.43 -4.20
N LEU A 120 6.11 16.47 -3.46
CA LEU A 120 6.08 16.46 -2.00
C LEU A 120 6.94 17.58 -1.37
N ALA A 121 7.96 18.06 -2.07
CA ALA A 121 8.75 19.23 -1.68
C ALA A 121 8.06 20.57 -1.99
N GLY A 122 6.89 20.56 -2.65
CA GLY A 122 6.18 21.78 -3.05
C GLY A 122 6.75 22.42 -4.31
N GLU A 123 7.39 21.64 -5.18
CA GLU A 123 8.02 22.09 -6.42
C GLU A 123 7.30 21.54 -7.68
N PRO A 124 6.01 21.85 -7.91
CA PRO A 124 5.24 21.26 -8.99
C PRO A 124 5.74 21.63 -10.39
N ASP A 125 6.36 22.80 -10.56
CA ASP A 125 6.92 23.23 -11.84
C ASP A 125 8.18 22.45 -12.21
N HIS A 126 9.05 22.14 -11.24
CA HIS A 126 10.20 21.26 -11.45
C HIS A 126 9.74 19.82 -11.73
N ALA A 127 8.73 19.34 -11.00
CA ALA A 127 8.13 18.04 -11.24
C ALA A 127 7.60 17.93 -12.68
N ARG A 128 6.90 18.96 -13.18
CA ARG A 128 6.40 19.01 -14.57
C ARG A 128 7.54 19.05 -15.59
N ALA A 129 8.57 19.86 -15.35
CA ALA A 129 9.73 19.94 -16.24
C ALA A 129 10.48 18.60 -16.36
N VAL A 130 10.58 17.84 -15.27
CA VAL A 130 11.22 16.52 -15.24
C VAL A 130 10.33 15.43 -15.84
N ALA A 131 9.02 15.50 -15.59
CA ALA A 131 8.05 14.56 -16.17
C ALA A 131 7.98 14.68 -17.70
N GLY A 132 8.10 15.89 -18.25
CA GLY A 132 7.87 16.13 -19.67
C GLY A 132 6.50 15.61 -20.08
N ASP A 133 6.45 14.77 -21.12
CA ASP A 133 5.20 14.19 -21.63
C ASP A 133 4.82 12.86 -20.97
N LEU A 134 5.63 12.32 -20.04
CA LEU A 134 5.46 10.97 -19.46
C LEU A 134 4.10 10.77 -18.77
N TYR A 135 3.59 11.82 -18.13
CA TYR A 135 2.35 11.75 -17.35
C TYR A 135 1.22 12.61 -17.92
N GLY A 136 1.35 13.09 -19.17
CA GLY A 136 0.33 13.91 -19.84
C GLY A 136 -0.28 14.98 -18.92
N GLY A 137 -1.61 15.04 -18.85
CA GLY A 137 -2.34 16.00 -18.02
C GLY A 137 -2.46 15.65 -16.52
N LEU A 138 -1.83 14.58 -16.04
CA LEU A 138 -1.93 14.15 -14.63
C LEU A 138 -1.45 15.23 -13.65
N LEU A 139 -0.45 16.01 -14.07
CA LEU A 139 0.13 17.11 -13.28
C LEU A 139 -0.55 18.47 -13.55
N ASP A 140 -1.63 18.50 -14.31
CA ASP A 140 -2.37 19.71 -14.67
C ASP A 140 -3.85 19.66 -14.21
N ALA A 141 -4.31 18.52 -13.71
CA ALA A 141 -5.65 18.30 -13.20
C ALA A 141 -5.64 17.86 -11.73
N PRO A 142 -6.79 17.91 -11.04
CA PRO A 142 -6.93 17.28 -9.73
C PRO A 142 -6.62 15.78 -9.80
N PHE A 143 -5.79 15.31 -8.88
CA PHE A 143 -5.43 13.91 -8.70
C PHE A 143 -5.75 13.45 -7.28
N ARG A 144 -5.67 12.13 -7.08
CA ARG A 144 -5.73 11.45 -5.79
C ARG A 144 -4.37 10.81 -5.52
N LEU A 145 -3.91 10.91 -4.28
CA LEU A 145 -2.77 10.18 -3.76
C LEU A 145 -3.25 8.97 -2.97
N LEU A 146 -2.75 7.82 -3.35
CA LEU A 146 -2.98 6.56 -2.67
C LEU A 146 -1.65 6.08 -2.10
N VAL A 147 -1.66 5.75 -0.82
CA VAL A 147 -0.53 5.11 -0.14
C VAL A 147 -1.01 3.73 0.30
N ALA A 148 -0.26 2.69 -0.05
CA ALA A 148 -0.55 1.34 0.38
C ALA A 148 0.68 0.74 1.07
N GLU A 149 0.45 -0.05 2.11
CA GLU A 149 1.48 -0.81 2.83
C GLU A 149 1.02 -2.25 2.96
N SER A 150 1.98 -3.17 2.88
CA SER A 150 1.75 -4.59 3.15
C SER A 150 2.82 -5.14 4.07
N ALA A 151 2.44 -6.06 4.96
CA ALA A 151 3.41 -6.79 5.76
C ALA A 151 4.27 -7.67 4.83
N PRO A 152 5.59 -7.80 5.07
CA PRO A 152 6.46 -8.61 4.25
C PRO A 152 6.03 -10.08 4.29
N ARG A 153 5.55 -10.62 3.15
CA ARG A 153 5.17 -12.04 3.03
C ARG A 153 6.41 -12.92 2.92
N GLN A 154 6.46 -13.98 3.73
CA GLN A 154 7.34 -15.13 3.49
C GLN A 154 6.54 -16.21 2.72
N GLY A 155 6.37 -16.05 1.40
CA GLY A 155 5.59 -17.00 0.60
C GLY A 155 5.68 -16.78 -0.91
N THR A 156 5.14 -17.74 -1.69
CA THR A 156 5.13 -17.76 -3.16
C THR A 156 3.89 -17.12 -3.80
N ASP A 157 2.89 -16.71 -3.00
CA ASP A 157 1.75 -15.93 -3.50
C ASP A 157 2.19 -14.49 -3.80
N GLY A 158 1.71 -13.94 -4.92
CA GLY A 158 2.09 -12.62 -5.42
C GLY A 158 1.95 -11.50 -4.38
N ASP A 159 2.85 -10.52 -4.45
CA ASP A 159 2.84 -9.35 -3.58
C ASP A 159 1.54 -8.54 -3.83
N PRO A 160 0.70 -8.31 -2.81
CA PRO A 160 -0.51 -7.50 -2.98
C PRO A 160 -0.22 -6.06 -3.40
N LEU A 161 0.97 -5.52 -3.11
CA LEU A 161 1.40 -4.21 -3.62
C LEU A 161 1.64 -4.26 -5.14
N ASP A 162 2.30 -5.32 -5.65
CA ASP A 162 2.50 -5.52 -7.09
C ASP A 162 1.16 -5.70 -7.81
N ALA A 163 0.23 -6.48 -7.24
CA ALA A 163 -1.09 -6.69 -7.81
C ALA A 163 -1.93 -5.39 -7.83
N LEU A 164 -1.81 -4.54 -6.80
CA LEU A 164 -2.47 -3.23 -6.77
C LEU A 164 -1.87 -2.27 -7.80
N ALA A 165 -0.53 -2.26 -7.94
CA ALA A 165 0.17 -1.50 -8.97
C ALA A 165 -0.27 -1.92 -10.38
N GLU A 166 -0.29 -3.22 -10.66
CA GLU A 166 -0.72 -3.77 -11.94
C GLU A 166 -2.18 -3.44 -12.25
N ALA A 167 -3.07 -3.49 -11.25
CA ALA A 167 -4.47 -3.09 -11.41
C ALA A 167 -4.61 -1.61 -11.80
N ALA A 168 -3.83 -0.72 -11.17
CA ALA A 168 -3.82 0.71 -11.46
C ALA A 168 -3.28 1.00 -12.87
N GLU A 169 -2.11 0.45 -13.22
CA GLU A 169 -1.46 0.63 -14.53
C GLU A 169 -2.31 0.06 -15.67
N SER A 170 -2.85 -1.15 -15.49
CA SER A 170 -3.70 -1.80 -16.49
C SER A 170 -5.00 -1.03 -16.73
N ALA A 171 -5.59 -0.45 -15.69
CA ALA A 171 -6.80 0.37 -15.83
C ALA A 171 -6.51 1.68 -16.55
N ALA A 172 -5.43 2.37 -16.17
CA ALA A 172 -4.98 3.60 -16.81
C ALA A 172 -4.67 3.38 -18.31
N ALA A 173 -3.94 2.30 -18.63
CA ALA A 173 -3.61 1.94 -20.01
C ALA A 173 -4.85 1.68 -20.88
N ARG A 174 -5.88 1.03 -20.32
CA ARG A 174 -7.15 0.77 -21.04
C ARG A 174 -7.97 2.03 -21.28
N SER A 175 -7.95 3.00 -20.36
CA SER A 175 -8.68 4.25 -20.51
C SER A 175 -7.88 5.37 -21.20
N GLY A 176 -6.59 5.16 -21.45
CA GLY A 176 -5.69 6.18 -21.99
C GLY A 176 -5.36 7.28 -20.96
N GLU A 177 -5.48 6.97 -19.68
CA GLU A 177 -5.11 7.86 -18.58
C GLU A 177 -3.64 7.67 -18.19
N ALA A 178 -3.03 8.74 -17.68
CA ALA A 178 -1.73 8.66 -17.05
C ALA A 178 -1.87 8.29 -15.56
N VAL A 179 -0.96 7.45 -15.08
CA VAL A 179 -0.83 7.10 -13.67
C VAL A 179 0.66 7.10 -13.31
N LEU A 180 0.99 7.62 -12.14
CA LEU A 180 2.33 7.54 -11.59
C LEU A 180 2.30 6.52 -10.44
N VAL A 181 3.01 5.41 -10.64
CA VAL A 181 3.17 4.35 -9.63
C VAL A 181 4.63 4.33 -9.17
N VAL A 182 4.83 4.47 -7.87
CA VAL A 182 6.16 4.50 -7.24
C VAL A 182 6.20 3.40 -6.17
N PRO A 183 6.76 2.22 -6.50
CA PRO A 183 7.00 1.18 -5.52
C PRO A 183 8.22 1.51 -4.65
N GLU A 184 8.06 1.32 -3.35
CA GLU A 184 9.12 1.27 -2.34
C GLU A 184 9.21 -0.16 -1.77
N ARG A 185 10.03 -0.41 -0.74
CA ARG A 185 10.28 -1.78 -0.27
C ARG A 185 9.04 -2.49 0.28
N ASP A 186 8.24 -1.78 1.05
CA ASP A 186 7.08 -2.25 1.81
C ASP A 186 5.87 -1.30 1.66
N ARG A 187 5.99 -0.34 0.75
CA ARG A 187 5.03 0.73 0.51
C ARG A 187 4.89 0.96 -0.99
N LEU A 188 3.68 1.32 -1.41
CA LEU A 188 3.36 1.73 -2.77
C LEU A 188 2.71 3.12 -2.72
N VAL A 189 3.18 4.04 -3.56
CA VAL A 189 2.53 5.34 -3.75
C VAL A 189 1.99 5.41 -5.17
N VAL A 190 0.70 5.71 -5.30
CA VAL A 190 0.02 5.89 -6.59
C VAL A 190 -0.55 7.31 -6.65
N LEU A 191 -0.24 8.02 -7.73
CA LEU A 191 -0.82 9.30 -8.08
C LEU A 191 -1.64 9.10 -9.36
N ALA A 192 -2.95 9.30 -9.28
CA ALA A 192 -3.89 9.03 -10.36
C ALA A 192 -4.93 10.15 -10.48
N THR A 193 -5.44 10.40 -11.68
CA THR A 193 -6.49 11.40 -11.94
C THR A 193 -7.70 11.17 -11.02
N ASP A 194 -8.24 12.24 -10.45
CA ASP A 194 -9.46 12.14 -9.64
C ASP A 194 -10.65 11.64 -10.47
N GLY A 195 -11.40 10.68 -9.93
CA GLY A 195 -12.45 9.97 -10.67
C GLY A 195 -11.95 9.09 -11.83
N GLY A 196 -10.63 8.93 -11.99
CA GLY A 196 -10.03 8.15 -13.07
C GLY A 196 -10.19 6.63 -12.91
N ALA A 197 -9.92 5.90 -14.00
CA ALA A 197 -9.98 4.45 -14.04
C ALA A 197 -9.00 3.78 -13.06
N ALA A 198 -7.81 4.38 -12.87
CA ALA A 198 -6.81 3.87 -11.94
C ALA A 198 -7.27 3.93 -10.48
N VAL A 199 -7.89 5.04 -10.05
CA VAL A 199 -8.48 5.16 -8.71
C VAL A 199 -9.59 4.14 -8.52
N THR A 200 -10.47 4.01 -9.52
CA THR A 200 -11.57 3.04 -9.52
C THR A 200 -11.08 1.59 -9.41
N ALA A 201 -10.00 1.25 -10.11
CA ALA A 201 -9.40 -0.08 -10.05
C ALA A 201 -8.77 -0.35 -8.67
N CYS A 202 -8.08 0.63 -8.09
CA CYS A 202 -7.50 0.50 -6.75
C CYS A 202 -8.59 0.30 -5.67
N THR A 203 -9.67 1.07 -5.72
CA THR A 203 -10.78 0.94 -4.76
C THR A 203 -11.55 -0.36 -4.94
N ALA A 204 -11.74 -0.82 -6.18
CA ALA A 204 -12.34 -2.11 -6.48
C ALA A 204 -11.48 -3.28 -5.98
N TYR A 205 -10.16 -3.22 -6.20
CA TYR A 205 -9.20 -4.22 -5.70
C TYR A 205 -9.24 -4.30 -4.17
N ALA A 206 -9.16 -3.15 -3.49
CA ALA A 206 -9.26 -3.10 -2.04
C ALA A 206 -10.61 -3.63 -1.50
N SER A 207 -11.71 -3.33 -2.17
CA SER A 207 -13.05 -3.81 -1.81
C SER A 207 -13.18 -5.33 -1.98
N ALA A 208 -12.60 -5.90 -3.03
CA ALA A 208 -12.55 -7.34 -3.23
C ALA A 208 -11.74 -8.03 -2.12
N LEU A 209 -10.61 -7.44 -1.72
CA LEU A 209 -9.80 -7.94 -0.62
C LEU A 209 -10.56 -7.89 0.72
N GLU A 210 -11.31 -6.82 0.97
CA GLU A 210 -12.13 -6.65 2.17
C GLU A 210 -13.26 -7.70 2.22
N ALA A 211 -13.94 -7.92 1.08
CA ALA A 211 -14.96 -8.96 0.97
C ALA A 211 -14.40 -10.37 1.22
N ALA A 212 -13.18 -10.64 0.77
CA ALA A 212 -12.51 -11.92 1.00
C ALA A 212 -12.13 -12.13 2.49
N ARG A 213 -11.89 -11.07 3.27
CA ARG A 213 -11.64 -11.16 4.73
C ARG A 213 -12.88 -11.51 5.54
N LEU A 214 -14.07 -11.20 5.03
CA LEU A 214 -15.35 -11.49 5.71
C LEU A 214 -15.75 -12.98 5.60
N VAL A 215 -15.03 -13.77 4.80
CA VAL A 215 -15.28 -15.21 4.64
C VAL A 215 -14.51 -15.99 5.72
N PRO A 216 -15.17 -16.72 6.65
CA PRO A 216 -14.53 -17.31 7.83
C PRO A 216 -13.47 -18.41 7.58
N GLU A 217 -13.33 -18.89 6.34
CA GLU A 217 -12.47 -20.03 5.99
C GLU A 217 -11.03 -19.64 5.62
N SER A 218 -10.73 -18.35 5.43
CA SER A 218 -9.38 -17.85 5.15
C SER A 218 -8.67 -17.42 6.46
N LYS A 219 -8.22 -18.40 7.26
CA LYS A 219 -7.28 -18.16 8.37
C LYS A 219 -5.86 -17.83 7.84
N GLY A 220 -5.72 -16.72 7.13
CA GLY A 220 -4.45 -15.99 7.01
C GLY A 220 -4.45 -14.91 8.09
N GLY A 221 -3.46 -14.90 8.97
CA GLY A 221 -3.46 -14.15 10.24
C GLY A 221 -3.80 -12.66 10.11
N ASP A 222 -4.48 -12.15 11.14
CA ASP A 222 -4.91 -10.75 11.33
C ASP A 222 -3.78 -9.70 11.23
N ASP A 223 -2.51 -10.10 11.12
CA ASP A 223 -1.33 -9.23 11.07
C ASP A 223 -0.75 -8.99 9.65
N GLU A 224 -1.25 -9.66 8.59
CA GLU A 224 -0.56 -9.72 7.28
C GLU A 224 -1.38 -9.15 6.11
N ALA A 225 -2.02 -8.01 6.34
CA ALA A 225 -3.08 -7.54 5.47
C ALA A 225 -2.71 -6.23 4.78
N LEU A 226 -2.87 -6.15 3.45
CA LEU A 226 -2.75 -4.89 2.69
C LEU A 226 -3.62 -3.80 3.33
N VAL A 227 -3.04 -2.63 3.55
CA VAL A 227 -3.73 -1.44 4.05
C VAL A 227 -3.50 -0.29 3.09
N VAL A 228 -4.56 0.44 2.76
CA VAL A 228 -4.57 1.49 1.77
C VAL A 228 -5.23 2.74 2.35
N GLY A 229 -4.59 3.89 2.15
CA GLY A 229 -5.15 5.20 2.44
C GLY A 229 -5.25 6.03 1.17
N LEU A 230 -6.40 6.69 0.97
CA LEU A 230 -6.65 7.53 -0.19
C LEU A 230 -6.87 8.99 0.25
N SER A 231 -6.20 9.94 -0.39
CA SER A 231 -6.38 11.37 -0.13
C SER A 231 -7.75 11.88 -0.59
N ALA A 232 -8.09 13.13 -0.28
CA ALA A 232 -9.12 13.87 -1.03
C ALA A 232 -8.54 14.33 -2.40
N PRO A 233 -9.38 14.79 -3.36
CA PRO A 233 -8.90 15.38 -4.60
C PRO A 233 -7.98 16.58 -4.34
N ALA A 234 -6.82 16.63 -5.00
CA ALA A 234 -5.84 17.68 -4.81
C ALA A 234 -5.12 18.04 -6.12
N GLY A 235 -4.75 19.31 -6.27
CA GLY A 235 -3.86 19.75 -7.34
C GLY A 235 -2.38 19.62 -6.97
N PRO A 236 -1.46 19.86 -7.93
CA PRO A 236 -0.02 19.70 -7.76
C PRO A 236 0.58 20.46 -6.56
N ILE A 237 0.10 21.68 -6.31
CA ILE A 237 0.56 22.53 -5.19
C ILE A 237 0.22 21.88 -3.83
N ALA A 238 -0.87 21.13 -3.76
CA ALA A 238 -1.35 20.48 -2.55
C ALA A 238 -0.87 19.03 -2.42
N ALA A 239 0.04 18.55 -3.27
CA ALA A 239 0.52 17.17 -3.28
C ALA A 239 1.04 16.70 -1.91
N ALA A 240 1.86 17.53 -1.23
CA ALA A 240 2.36 17.22 0.10
C ALA A 240 1.24 17.07 1.14
N SER A 241 0.17 17.87 1.02
CA SER A 241 -1.00 17.76 1.90
C SER A 241 -1.79 16.49 1.60
N ALA A 242 -2.04 16.19 0.32
CA ALA A 242 -2.73 14.97 -0.10
C ALA A 242 -1.97 13.71 0.28
N TYR A 243 -0.63 13.72 0.26
CA TYR A 243 0.17 12.61 0.78
C TYR A 243 -0.06 12.38 2.27
N ARG A 244 0.00 13.43 3.09
CA ARG A 244 -0.31 13.33 4.54
C ARG A 244 -1.73 12.84 4.79
N GLN A 245 -2.69 13.26 3.98
CA GLN A 245 -4.08 12.79 4.05
C GLN A 245 -4.18 11.29 3.78
N ALA A 246 -3.49 10.80 2.74
CA ALA A 246 -3.44 9.38 2.42
C ALA A 246 -2.77 8.57 3.54
N GLU A 247 -1.65 9.05 4.10
CA GLU A 247 -1.00 8.41 5.26
C GLU A 247 -1.91 8.35 6.50
N GLN A 248 -2.62 9.44 6.78
CA GLN A 248 -3.58 9.47 7.88
C GLN A 248 -4.72 8.47 7.64
N ALA A 249 -5.25 8.41 6.42
CA ALA A 249 -6.29 7.46 6.06
C ALA A 249 -5.81 6.00 6.17
N LEU A 250 -4.56 5.71 5.76
CA LEU A 250 -3.93 4.40 5.93
C LEU A 250 -3.81 4.03 7.41
N SER A 251 -3.38 4.96 8.27
CA SER A 251 -3.33 4.75 9.72
C SER A 251 -4.70 4.45 10.33
N VAL A 252 -5.76 5.08 9.82
CA VAL A 252 -7.15 4.80 10.24
C VAL A 252 -7.60 3.43 9.73
N ALA A 253 -7.29 3.08 8.48
CA ALA A 253 -7.62 1.78 7.90
C ALA A 253 -7.01 0.64 8.72
N ARG A 254 -5.71 0.74 9.05
CA ARG A 254 -5.00 -0.22 9.90
C ARG A 254 -5.68 -0.40 11.25
N ARG A 255 -5.98 0.69 11.95
CA ARG A 255 -6.62 0.65 13.28
C ARG A 255 -8.03 0.08 13.26
N ARG A 256 -8.78 0.29 12.17
CA ARG A 256 -10.15 -0.22 12.00
C ARG A 256 -10.21 -1.62 11.41
N GLY A 257 -9.06 -2.25 11.10
CA GLY A 257 -8.99 -3.54 10.41
C GLY A 257 -9.53 -3.50 8.97
N ARG A 258 -9.63 -2.31 8.37
CA ARG A 258 -10.14 -2.11 7.00
C ARG A 258 -8.99 -2.17 5.99
N VAL A 259 -9.29 -2.60 4.78
CA VAL A 259 -8.33 -2.57 3.66
C VAL A 259 -8.13 -1.15 3.18
N LEU A 260 -9.19 -0.38 3.00
CA LEU A 260 -9.12 0.97 2.44
C LEU A 260 -9.96 1.96 3.24
N VAL A 261 -9.37 3.13 3.49
CA VAL A 261 -10.08 4.32 4.00
C VAL A 261 -9.73 5.50 3.11
N GLU A 262 -10.76 6.30 2.79
CA GLU A 262 -10.57 7.58 2.11
C GLU A 262 -10.57 8.72 3.12
N HIS A 263 -9.73 9.72 2.91
CA HIS A 263 -9.59 10.87 3.80
C HIS A 263 -10.89 11.65 3.97
N GLU A 264 -11.73 11.76 2.94
CA GLU A 264 -13.05 12.40 3.06
C GLU A 264 -13.94 11.67 4.11
N HIS A 265 -13.80 10.35 4.22
CA HIS A 265 -14.45 9.55 5.26
C HIS A 265 -13.74 9.60 6.62
N VAL A 266 -12.51 10.12 6.68
CA VAL A 266 -11.82 10.50 7.93
C VAL A 266 -12.37 11.83 8.45
N ALA A 267 -12.59 12.81 7.57
CA ALA A 267 -13.16 14.12 7.93
C ALA A 267 -14.63 14.03 8.38
N ALA A 268 -15.40 13.10 7.78
CA ALA A 268 -16.75 12.76 8.27
C ALA A 268 -16.75 12.00 9.60
N GLY A 269 -15.59 11.55 10.08
CA GLY A 269 -15.45 10.57 11.15
C GLY A 269 -14.46 10.97 12.22
N SER A 270 -14.81 11.99 13.02
CA SER A 270 -14.25 12.27 14.35
C SER A 270 -12.80 12.79 14.38
N VAL A 271 -12.51 13.78 15.25
CA VAL A 271 -11.13 14.26 15.51
C VAL A 271 -10.33 13.25 16.35
N LEU A 272 -11.01 12.27 16.95
CA LEU A 272 -10.42 11.30 17.87
C LEU A 272 -9.22 10.51 17.31
N PRO A 273 -9.17 10.11 16.02
CA PRO A 273 -8.00 9.42 15.48
C PRO A 273 -6.71 10.26 15.45
N LEU A 274 -6.83 11.59 15.46
CA LEU A 274 -5.70 12.53 15.58
C LEU A 274 -5.19 12.67 17.01
N LEU A 275 -6.00 12.28 18.00
CA LEU A 275 -5.63 12.31 19.42
C LEU A 275 -4.85 11.07 19.87
N ALA A 276 -4.66 10.10 18.97
CA ALA A 276 -3.96 8.85 19.23
C ALA A 276 -2.42 8.95 19.10
N ASP A 277 -1.89 10.15 18.85
CA ASP A 277 -0.45 10.42 18.88
C ASP A 277 0.08 10.28 20.33
N ASP A 278 1.24 9.65 20.50
CA ASP A 278 1.81 9.38 21.82
C ASP A 278 2.14 10.66 22.60
N ALA A 279 2.49 11.76 21.91
CA ALA A 279 2.68 13.07 22.55
C ALA A 279 1.34 13.65 23.04
N VAL A 280 0.26 13.46 22.27
CA VAL A 280 -1.08 13.90 22.67
C VAL A 280 -1.61 13.07 23.85
N ARG A 281 -1.37 11.76 23.86
CA ARG A 281 -1.70 10.89 25.01
C ARG A 281 -0.92 11.30 26.25
N ALA A 282 0.40 11.51 26.14
CA ALA A 282 1.23 11.92 27.26
C ALA A 282 0.80 13.27 27.84
N PHE A 283 0.43 14.22 26.98
CA PHE A 283 -0.15 15.50 27.39
C PHE A 283 -1.50 15.32 28.09
N ALA A 284 -2.42 14.54 27.50
CA ALA A 284 -3.73 14.25 28.08
C ALA A 284 -3.64 13.54 29.43
N ASP A 285 -2.71 12.58 29.56
CA ASP A 285 -2.41 11.91 30.81
C ASP A 285 -1.82 12.87 31.86
N GLY A 286 -0.96 13.79 31.45
CA GLY A 286 -0.45 14.87 32.32
C GLY A 286 -1.57 15.76 32.83
N LEU A 287 -2.50 16.16 31.96
CA LEU A 287 -3.62 17.03 32.29
C LEU A 287 -4.60 16.38 33.29
N LEU A 288 -4.86 15.07 33.14
CA LEU A 288 -5.81 14.35 33.99
C LEU A 288 -5.18 13.69 35.22
N ARG A 289 -3.84 13.67 35.34
CA ARG A 289 -3.11 12.98 36.41
C ARG A 289 -3.57 13.38 37.80
N ALA A 290 -3.64 14.68 38.08
CA ALA A 290 -4.01 15.18 39.40
C ALA A 290 -5.43 14.77 39.83
N LEU A 291 -6.36 14.62 38.89
CA LEU A 291 -7.70 14.12 39.17
C LEU A 291 -7.69 12.62 39.47
N ARG A 292 -6.92 11.83 38.72
CA ARG A 292 -6.76 10.39 38.94
C ARG A 292 -6.09 10.08 40.27
N ASP A 293 -5.05 10.83 40.63
CA ASP A 293 -4.35 10.70 41.91
C ASP A 293 -5.28 11.04 43.09
N HIS A 294 -6.16 12.03 42.91
CA HIS A 294 -7.19 12.36 43.89
C HIS A 294 -8.25 11.26 44.02
N ASP A 295 -8.75 10.75 42.90
CA ASP A 295 -9.72 9.64 42.89
C ASP A 295 -9.11 8.37 43.53
N ALA A 296 -7.81 8.11 43.36
CA ALA A 296 -7.11 6.98 43.96
C ALA A 296 -6.92 7.07 45.50
N THR A 297 -6.98 8.27 46.09
CA THR A 297 -6.70 8.51 47.52
C THR A 297 -7.96 8.76 48.37
N GLY A 298 -9.16 8.76 47.79
CA GLY A 298 -10.41 9.09 48.50
C GLY A 298 -11.69 8.48 47.89
N ARG A 299 -12.85 9.02 48.26
CA ARG A 299 -14.17 8.69 47.66
C ARG A 299 -14.45 9.55 46.41
N GLY A 300 -13.50 9.57 45.47
CA GLY A 300 -13.57 10.42 44.30
C GLY A 300 -13.99 9.67 43.05
N ASP A 301 -15.09 10.10 42.43
CA ASP A 301 -15.43 9.77 41.05
C ASP A 301 -15.26 11.03 40.19
N LEU A 302 -14.23 11.86 40.41
CA LEU A 302 -14.10 13.16 39.76
C LEU A 302 -13.92 13.00 38.25
N VAL A 303 -13.09 12.05 37.80
CA VAL A 303 -12.91 11.79 36.36
C VAL A 303 -14.21 11.31 35.72
N ALA A 304 -14.92 10.37 36.37
CA ALA A 304 -16.20 9.87 35.88
C ALA A 304 -17.29 10.96 35.89
N SER A 305 -17.31 11.80 36.92
CA SER A 305 -18.27 12.90 37.05
C SER A 305 -18.03 14.00 36.01
N LEU A 306 -16.76 14.32 35.72
CA LEU A 306 -16.38 15.26 34.67
C LEU A 306 -16.78 14.71 33.30
N ARG A 307 -16.52 13.43 33.03
CA ARG A 307 -16.94 12.76 31.80
C ARG A 307 -18.45 12.79 31.60
N ALA A 308 -19.23 12.47 32.63
CA ALA A 308 -20.69 12.49 32.55
C ALA A 308 -21.22 13.92 32.33
N TRP A 309 -20.66 14.90 33.03
CA TRP A 309 -21.06 16.30 32.89
C TRP A 309 -20.75 16.87 31.50
N LEU A 310 -19.55 16.62 30.96
CA LEU A 310 -19.17 17.04 29.61
C LEU A 310 -19.97 16.30 28.53
N SER A 311 -20.26 15.00 28.71
CA SER A 311 -21.11 14.21 27.79
C SER A 311 -22.53 14.76 27.67
N ARG A 312 -23.02 15.47 28.69
CA ARG A 312 -24.32 16.15 28.70
C ARG A 312 -24.22 17.66 28.45
N HIS A 313 -23.12 18.12 27.86
CA HIS A 313 -22.88 19.53 27.53
C HIS A 313 -23.03 20.48 28.74
N GLY A 314 -22.69 19.99 29.93
CA GLY A 314 -22.77 20.73 31.19
C GLY A 314 -24.16 20.77 31.86
N GLN A 315 -25.12 19.98 31.37
CA GLN A 315 -26.45 19.88 31.99
C GLN A 315 -26.39 19.11 33.32
N TRP A 316 -26.60 19.84 34.42
CA TRP A 316 -26.47 19.32 35.78
C TRP A 316 -27.42 18.16 36.08
N ASP A 317 -28.71 18.29 35.76
CA ASP A 317 -29.70 17.29 36.15
C ASP A 317 -29.54 15.99 35.32
N ALA A 318 -29.26 16.10 34.02
CA ALA A 318 -29.03 14.95 33.14
C ALA A 318 -27.75 14.18 33.53
N ALA A 319 -26.65 14.89 33.76
CA ALA A 319 -25.40 14.26 34.17
C ALA A 319 -25.46 13.65 35.58
N ALA A 320 -26.19 14.28 36.50
CA ALA A 320 -26.40 13.74 37.84
C ALA A 320 -27.25 12.46 37.80
N ALA A 321 -28.27 12.41 36.92
CA ALA A 321 -29.07 11.22 36.69
C ALA A 321 -28.23 10.06 36.13
N ASP A 322 -27.37 10.30 35.14
CA ASP A 322 -26.47 9.27 34.57
C ASP A 322 -25.53 8.67 35.63
N LEU A 323 -25.12 9.47 36.63
CA LEU A 323 -24.23 9.05 37.71
C LEU A 323 -24.97 8.48 38.94
N GLY A 324 -26.30 8.55 38.99
CA GLY A 324 -27.08 8.15 40.17
C GLY A 324 -26.83 9.03 41.41
N VAL A 325 -26.44 10.30 41.24
CA VAL A 325 -26.15 11.22 42.34
C VAL A 325 -27.09 12.43 42.34
N HIS A 326 -27.14 13.18 43.44
CA HIS A 326 -27.86 14.44 43.48
C HIS A 326 -27.08 15.55 42.74
N ARG A 327 -27.78 16.47 42.05
CA ARG A 327 -27.16 17.60 41.34
C ARG A 327 -26.20 18.45 42.19
N HIS A 328 -26.48 18.56 43.49
CA HIS A 328 -25.63 19.29 44.44
C HIS A 328 -24.28 18.59 44.66
N THR A 329 -24.30 17.25 44.69
CA THR A 329 -23.08 16.44 44.77
C THR A 329 -22.26 16.58 43.49
N LEU A 330 -22.89 16.55 42.32
CA LEU A 330 -22.18 16.76 41.05
C LEU A 330 -21.55 18.16 40.98
N ARG A 331 -22.27 19.21 41.40
CA ARG A 331 -21.73 20.58 41.44
C ARG A 331 -20.54 20.71 42.39
N TYR A 332 -20.61 20.05 43.55
CA TYR A 332 -19.48 19.99 44.48
C TYR A 332 -18.26 19.30 43.84
N ARG A 333 -18.47 18.17 43.16
CA ARG A 333 -17.40 17.46 42.44
C ARG A 333 -16.80 18.31 41.32
N MET A 334 -17.60 19.05 40.55
CA MET A 334 -17.08 19.94 39.50
C MET A 334 -16.28 21.11 40.04
N ARG A 335 -16.71 21.73 41.15
CA ARG A 335 -15.88 22.73 41.85
C ARG A 335 -14.54 22.16 42.30
N ARG A 336 -14.54 20.91 42.79
CA ARG A 336 -13.31 20.24 43.19
C ARG A 336 -12.39 19.96 42.01
N VAL A 337 -12.94 19.64 40.84
CA VAL A 337 -12.18 19.52 39.59
C VAL A 337 -11.52 20.86 39.22
N GLU A 338 -12.26 21.97 39.29
CA GLU A 338 -11.73 23.32 39.02
C GLU A 338 -10.59 23.69 39.97
N GLU A 339 -10.75 23.41 41.27
CA GLU A 339 -9.73 23.64 42.30
C GLU A 339 -8.45 22.84 42.06
N ILE A 340 -8.56 21.56 41.69
CA ILE A 340 -7.40 20.68 41.48
C ILE A 340 -6.65 21.06 40.20
N LEU A 341 -7.39 21.40 39.13
CA LEU A 341 -6.79 21.75 37.85
C LEU A 341 -6.33 23.22 37.78
N GLY A 342 -6.85 24.08 38.65
CA GLY A 342 -6.62 25.54 38.58
C GLY A 342 -7.25 26.17 37.34
N ARG A 343 -8.31 25.57 36.79
CA ARG A 343 -8.96 25.98 35.54
C ARG A 343 -10.46 26.09 35.75
N SER A 344 -11.08 27.11 35.16
CA SER A 344 -12.52 27.31 35.21
C SER A 344 -13.23 26.41 34.21
N LEU A 345 -14.22 25.64 34.67
CA LEU A 345 -15.11 24.90 33.80
C LEU A 345 -16.18 25.80 33.19
N ASP A 346 -16.23 27.10 33.44
CA ASP A 346 -17.09 28.03 32.68
C ASP A 346 -16.47 28.45 31.34
N ASP A 347 -15.16 28.23 31.17
CA ASP A 347 -14.44 28.50 29.93
C ASP A 347 -14.68 27.37 28.90
N PRO A 348 -15.23 27.68 27.71
CA PRO A 348 -15.47 26.68 26.67
C PRO A 348 -14.19 26.01 26.15
N ASP A 349 -13.05 26.71 26.14
CA ASP A 349 -11.78 26.15 25.69
C ASP A 349 -11.26 25.13 26.69
N VAL A 350 -11.41 25.41 27.99
CA VAL A 350 -11.11 24.46 29.07
C VAL A 350 -11.98 23.21 28.97
N ARG A 351 -13.29 23.36 28.73
CA ARG A 351 -14.20 22.21 28.54
C ARG A 351 -13.77 21.37 27.35
N MET A 352 -13.41 22.01 26.24
CA MET A 352 -12.97 21.33 25.02
C MET A 352 -11.69 20.54 25.26
N GLU A 353 -10.67 21.16 25.84
CA GLU A 353 -9.40 20.49 26.14
C GLU A 353 -9.58 19.30 27.08
N LEU A 354 -10.39 19.44 28.14
CA LEU A 354 -10.67 18.35 29.07
C LEU A 354 -11.48 17.22 28.42
N TRP A 355 -12.42 17.55 27.54
CA TRP A 355 -13.16 16.56 26.77
C TRP A 355 -12.24 15.76 25.83
N LEU A 356 -11.35 16.45 25.11
CA LEU A 356 -10.37 15.81 24.24
C LEU A 356 -9.38 14.96 25.04
N ALA A 357 -8.90 15.42 26.19
CA ALA A 357 -8.02 14.64 27.06
C ALA A 357 -8.70 13.37 27.60
N LEU A 358 -9.98 13.47 28.00
CA LEU A 358 -10.76 12.30 28.41
C LEU A 358 -10.93 11.30 27.28
N LYS A 359 -11.12 11.77 26.04
CA LYS A 359 -11.26 10.91 24.87
C LYS A 359 -9.94 10.31 24.40
N ALA A 360 -8.82 11.03 24.51
CA ALA A 360 -7.50 10.52 24.16
C ALA A 360 -7.01 9.40 25.10
N THR A 361 -7.52 9.37 26.33
CA THR A 361 -7.11 8.42 27.38
C THR A 361 -8.15 7.32 27.67
N SER A 362 -9.33 7.40 27.05
CA SER A 362 -10.32 6.33 27.07
C SER A 362 -10.14 5.53 25.79
N GLY A 363 -9.45 4.38 25.85
CA GLY A 363 -9.33 3.48 24.71
C GLY A 363 -10.65 2.78 24.43
N GLU A 364 -11.53 3.43 23.66
CA GLU A 364 -12.71 2.84 23.00
C GLU A 364 -12.79 3.31 21.55
#